data_AF-A0A315R5Q4-F1
#
_entry.id   AF-A0A315R5Q4-F1
#
_cell.length_a   1.000
_cell.length_b   1.000
_cell.length_c   1.000
_cell.angle_alpha   90.00
_cell.angle_beta   90.00
_cell.angle_gamma   90.00
#
_symmetry.space_group_name_H-M   'P 1'
#
loop_
_entity.id
_entity.type
_entity.pdbx_description
1 polymer ?
#
loop_
_entity_poly.entity_id
_entity_poly.type
_entity_poly.pdbx_seq_one_letter_code
_entity_poly.pdbx_strand_id
1 'polypeptide(L)'
;MKKIRDIFSGNEGFTLIELLIVIVIIGVLAAIAVPNLTGLVGSANKEVVKSNMRTLLTEIEARKASGNTTGSTGTGSDNYVPITELNAYVELENMASDNSNVTFPGGGASTGYDDYGITATVTDDDDIKYTYTISNGQLTISTGS
;
A
#
# COMPACT_ATOMS: atom_id res chain seq x y z
N MET A 1 41.33 43.53 -25.25
CA MET A 1 40.25 42.87 -24.47
C MET A 1 38.97 43.71 -24.54
N LYS A 2 38.28 43.74 -25.70
CA LYS A 2 37.16 44.69 -25.97
C LYS A 2 35.78 44.01 -26.04
N LYS A 3 35.69 42.70 -25.77
CA LYS A 3 34.53 41.84 -26.07
C LYS A 3 33.61 41.47 -24.89
N ILE A 4 33.92 41.89 -23.66
CA ILE A 4 33.10 41.54 -22.46
C ILE A 4 32.02 42.61 -22.18
N ARG A 5 32.25 43.87 -22.58
CA ARG A 5 31.34 45.00 -22.31
C ARG A 5 30.02 44.94 -23.10
N ASP A 6 30.01 44.27 -24.24
CA ASP A 6 28.82 44.21 -25.10
C ASP A 6 27.77 43.20 -24.60
N ILE A 7 28.11 42.32 -23.65
CA ILE A 7 27.19 41.36 -23.03
C ILE A 7 26.21 42.06 -22.06
N PHE A 8 26.63 43.17 -21.44
CA PHE A 8 25.83 43.95 -20.49
C PHE A 8 25.13 45.17 -21.12
N SER A 9 25.17 45.31 -22.45
CA SER A 9 24.63 46.49 -23.14
C SER A 9 23.15 46.36 -23.53
N GLY A 10 22.48 45.25 -23.19
CA GLY A 10 21.03 45.07 -23.28
C GLY A 10 20.39 45.28 -21.91
N ASN A 11 20.28 46.54 -21.47
CA ASN A 11 19.81 46.89 -20.13
C ASN A 11 18.27 47.03 -20.10
N GLU A 12 17.56 45.99 -20.51
CA GLU A 12 16.10 45.90 -20.36
C GLU A 12 15.81 45.57 -18.88
N GLY A 13 15.63 46.62 -18.08
CA GLY A 13 15.32 46.50 -16.66
C GLY A 13 13.93 45.91 -16.44
N PHE A 14 13.85 44.86 -15.64
CA PHE A 14 12.60 44.27 -15.15
C PHE A 14 11.77 45.35 -14.44
N THR A 15 10.50 45.52 -14.83
CA THR A 15 9.65 46.51 -14.18
C THR A 15 9.18 46.00 -12.82
N LEU A 16 9.05 46.90 -11.84
CA LEU A 16 8.48 46.57 -10.53
C LEU A 16 7.04 46.06 -10.66
N ILE A 17 6.31 46.52 -11.68
CA ILE A 17 4.93 46.08 -11.94
C ILE A 17 4.90 44.64 -12.49
N GLU A 18 5.86 44.24 -13.32
CA GLU A 18 6.00 42.84 -13.76
C GLU A 18 6.25 41.91 -12.58
N LEU A 19 7.15 42.29 -11.67
CA LEU A 19 7.40 41.50 -10.47
C LEU A 19 6.16 41.45 -9.56
N LEU A 20 5.42 42.56 -9.45
CA LEU A 20 4.21 42.67 -8.62
C LEU A 20 3.09 41.77 -9.13
N ILE A 21 2.81 41.76 -10.44
CA ILE A 21 1.76 40.91 -11.01
C ILE A 21 2.11 39.43 -10.84
N VAL A 22 3.38 39.06 -10.99
CA VAL A 22 3.82 37.66 -10.82
C VAL A 22 3.58 37.16 -9.40
N ILE A 23 3.95 37.93 -8.37
CA ILE A 23 3.72 37.50 -6.97
C ILE A 23 2.22 37.44 -6.63
N VAL A 24 1.41 38.31 -7.23
CA VAL A 24 -0.05 38.30 -7.05
C VAL A 24 -0.64 37.03 -7.68
N ILE A 25 -0.24 36.68 -8.90
CA ILE A 25 -0.71 35.46 -9.57
C ILE A 25 -0.25 34.21 -8.81
N ILE A 26 1.02 34.15 -8.39
CA ILE A 26 1.53 33.03 -7.58
C ILE A 26 0.78 32.95 -6.24
N GLY A 27 0.45 34.09 -5.63
CA GLY A 27 -0.35 34.13 -4.40
C GLY A 27 -1.76 33.55 -4.58
N VAL A 28 -2.44 33.88 -5.67
CA VAL A 28 -3.76 33.32 -6.00
C VAL A 28 -3.67 31.83 -6.31
N LEU A 29 -2.69 31.42 -7.11
CA LEU A 29 -2.49 30.00 -7.45
C LEU A 29 -2.16 29.18 -6.21
N ALA A 30 -1.29 29.67 -5.33
CA ALA A 30 -0.94 28.99 -4.09
C ALA A 30 -2.13 28.84 -3.15
N ALA A 31 -3.05 29.81 -3.11
CA ALA A 31 -4.25 29.74 -2.26
C ALA A 31 -5.24 28.65 -2.70
N ILE A 32 -5.34 28.35 -4.00
CA ILE A 32 -6.24 27.31 -4.54
C ILE A 32 -5.54 25.98 -4.78
N ALA A 33 -4.20 25.96 -4.76
CA ALA A 33 -3.40 24.78 -5.04
C ALA A 33 -3.29 23.88 -3.81
N VAL A 34 -4.35 23.14 -3.50
CA VAL A 34 -4.28 21.96 -2.64
C VAL A 34 -4.91 20.79 -3.40
N PRO A 35 -4.11 19.89 -4.00
CA PRO A 35 -4.67 18.65 -4.56
C PRO A 35 -5.20 17.79 -3.42
N ASN A 36 -6.46 17.38 -3.49
CA ASN A 36 -7.06 16.49 -2.51
C ASN A 36 -6.57 15.05 -2.76
N LEU A 37 -5.59 14.60 -1.99
CA LEU A 37 -4.98 13.28 -2.11
C LEU A 37 -5.55 12.26 -1.12
N THR A 38 -6.37 12.66 -0.14
CA THR A 38 -6.74 11.81 1.00
C THR A 38 -7.37 10.50 0.53
N GLY A 39 -8.51 10.55 -0.18
CA GLY A 39 -9.26 9.36 -0.63
C GLY A 39 -8.55 8.46 -1.65
N LEU A 40 -7.49 8.94 -2.28
CA LEU A 40 -6.73 8.14 -3.24
C LEU A 40 -5.85 7.11 -2.53
N VAL A 41 -5.31 7.45 -1.36
CA VAL A 41 -4.44 6.57 -0.58
C VAL A 41 -5.24 5.42 0.02
N GLY A 42 -6.42 5.69 0.60
CA GLY A 42 -7.32 4.64 1.09
C GLY A 42 -7.74 3.65 -0.01
N SER A 43 -8.15 4.17 -1.17
CA SER A 43 -8.50 3.35 -2.34
C SER A 43 -7.32 2.53 -2.87
N ALA A 44 -6.11 3.08 -2.90
CA ALA A 44 -4.91 2.36 -3.30
C ALA A 44 -4.59 1.22 -2.34
N ASN A 45 -4.63 1.47 -1.02
CA ASN A 45 -4.38 0.46 0.00
C ASN A 45 -5.35 -0.72 -0.12
N LYS A 46 -6.64 -0.46 -0.38
CA LYS A 46 -7.66 -1.48 -0.61
C LYS A 46 -7.33 -2.40 -1.78
N GLU A 47 -6.92 -1.84 -2.92
CA GLU A 47 -6.58 -2.66 -4.09
C GLU A 47 -5.27 -3.42 -3.90
N VAL A 48 -4.27 -2.85 -3.23
CA VAL A 48 -3.01 -3.56 -2.94
C VAL A 48 -3.26 -4.72 -1.97
N VAL A 49 -3.97 -4.51 -0.86
CA VAL A 49 -4.28 -5.59 0.09
C VAL A 49 -5.11 -6.70 -0.58
N LYS A 50 -6.11 -6.33 -1.38
CA LYS A 50 -6.91 -7.28 -2.15
C LYS A 50 -6.07 -8.09 -3.14
N SER A 51 -5.13 -7.45 -3.83
CA SER A 51 -4.20 -8.11 -4.74
C SER A 51 -3.31 -9.10 -3.99
N ASN A 52 -2.67 -8.66 -2.90
CA ASN A 52 -1.77 -9.50 -2.13
C ASN A 52 -2.51 -10.67 -1.47
N MET A 53 -3.75 -10.48 -1.01
CA MET A 53 -4.59 -11.56 -0.49
C MET A 53 -4.96 -12.60 -1.56
N ARG A 54 -5.15 -12.20 -2.83
CA ARG A 54 -5.37 -13.14 -3.94
C ARG A 54 -4.11 -13.93 -4.27
N THR A 55 -2.96 -13.25 -4.29
CA THR A 55 -1.66 -13.90 -4.48
C THR A 55 -1.42 -14.89 -3.35
N LEU A 56 -1.68 -14.51 -2.11
CA LEU A 56 -1.55 -15.37 -0.93
C LEU A 56 -2.42 -16.62 -1.04
N LEU A 57 -3.70 -16.49 -1.42
CA LEU A 57 -4.57 -17.64 -1.68
C LEU A 57 -3.98 -18.57 -2.75
N THR A 58 -3.50 -18.00 -3.86
CA THR A 58 -2.91 -18.77 -4.97
C THR A 58 -1.65 -19.52 -4.52
N GLU A 59 -0.78 -18.87 -3.73
CA GLU A 59 0.43 -19.52 -3.22
C GLU A 59 0.10 -20.62 -2.20
N ILE A 60 -0.91 -20.42 -1.36
CA ILE A 60 -1.42 -21.45 -0.43
C ILE A 60 -1.92 -22.68 -1.21
N GLU A 61 -2.75 -22.47 -2.25
CA GLU A 61 -3.29 -23.55 -3.08
C GLU A 61 -2.20 -24.27 -3.89
N ALA A 62 -1.28 -23.52 -4.49
CA ALA A 62 -0.15 -24.09 -5.23
C ALA A 62 0.74 -24.95 -4.32
N ARG A 63 1.00 -24.48 -3.08
CA ARG A 63 1.77 -25.23 -2.09
C ARG A 63 1.02 -26.50 -1.66
N LYS A 64 -0.29 -26.40 -1.39
CA LYS A 64 -1.16 -27.54 -1.07
C LYS A 64 -1.12 -28.61 -2.18
N ALA A 65 -1.20 -28.19 -3.43
CA ALA A 65 -1.12 -29.10 -4.59
C ALA A 65 0.27 -29.73 -4.77
N SER A 66 1.34 -29.00 -4.47
CA SER A 66 2.72 -29.49 -4.62
C SER A 66 3.15 -30.53 -3.58
N GLY A 67 2.41 -30.66 -2.46
CA GLY A 67 2.81 -31.53 -1.35
C GLY A 67 4.15 -31.15 -0.71
N ASN A 68 4.60 -29.90 -0.87
CA ASN A 68 5.80 -29.42 -0.20
C ASN A 68 5.50 -29.17 1.30
N THR A 69 5.85 -30.14 2.14
CA THR A 69 5.55 -30.19 3.58
C THR A 69 6.68 -29.68 4.47
N THR A 70 7.52 -28.78 3.96
CA THR A 70 8.64 -28.23 4.73
C THR A 70 8.12 -27.23 5.75
N GLY A 71 7.84 -27.71 6.97
CA GLY A 71 7.33 -26.90 8.08
C GLY A 71 7.03 -27.74 9.32
N SER A 72 8.00 -28.50 9.83
CA SER A 72 7.85 -29.18 11.11
C SER A 72 8.00 -28.17 12.25
N THR A 73 6.88 -27.76 12.85
CA THR A 73 6.87 -27.26 14.23
C THR A 73 5.94 -28.12 15.06
N GLY A 74 6.50 -29.20 15.62
CA GLY A 74 5.90 -29.89 16.76
C GLY A 74 5.46 -31.33 16.52
N THR A 75 5.61 -32.10 17.57
CA THR A 75 5.48 -33.55 17.70
C THR A 75 4.05 -34.03 17.41
N GLY A 76 3.78 -34.37 16.16
CA GLY A 76 2.52 -34.96 15.72
C GLY A 76 2.51 -34.96 14.21
N SER A 77 2.18 -36.10 13.60
CA SER A 77 2.33 -36.38 12.17
C SER A 77 1.33 -35.61 11.28
N ASP A 78 1.24 -34.29 11.41
CA ASP A 78 0.51 -33.42 10.50
C ASP A 78 1.52 -32.56 9.74
N ASN A 79 1.60 -32.80 8.43
CA ASN A 79 2.41 -32.03 7.51
C ASN A 79 1.93 -30.57 7.49
N TYR A 80 2.58 -29.69 8.24
CA TYR A 80 2.18 -28.31 8.38
C TYR A 80 3.04 -27.38 7.53
N VAL A 81 2.43 -26.32 7.01
CA VAL A 81 3.14 -25.24 6.30
C VAL A 81 2.95 -23.95 7.08
N PRO A 82 4.03 -23.31 7.57
CA PRO A 82 3.93 -21.97 8.09
C PRO A 82 3.64 -21.01 6.92
N ILE A 83 2.43 -20.45 6.90
CA ILE A 83 2.01 -19.41 5.94
C ILE A 83 2.90 -18.16 5.99
N THR A 84 3.66 -18.00 7.07
CA THR A 84 4.56 -16.88 7.33
C THR A 84 5.74 -16.80 6.38
N GLU A 85 6.07 -17.89 5.67
CA GLU A 85 7.18 -17.93 4.70
C GLU A 85 6.75 -17.60 3.26
N LEU A 86 5.46 -17.33 3.04
CA LEU A 86 4.94 -16.95 1.72
C LEU A 86 5.30 -15.49 1.42
N ASN A 87 5.75 -15.20 0.20
CA ASN A 87 6.16 -13.84 -0.16
C ASN A 87 4.99 -12.86 0.00
N ALA A 88 3.80 -13.26 -0.43
CA ALA A 88 2.59 -12.46 -0.28
C ALA A 88 2.21 -12.22 1.20
N TYR A 89 2.57 -13.13 2.10
CA TYR A 89 2.37 -12.95 3.55
C TYR A 89 3.30 -11.88 4.09
N VAL A 90 4.60 -11.96 3.76
CA VAL A 90 5.62 -10.99 4.17
C VAL A 90 5.30 -9.59 3.64
N GLU A 91 4.80 -9.48 2.40
CA GLU A 91 4.35 -8.21 1.84
C GLU A 91 3.19 -7.60 2.64
N LEU A 92 2.19 -8.40 3.02
CA LEU A 92 1.07 -7.93 3.86
C LEU A 92 1.53 -7.52 5.26
N GLU A 93 2.49 -8.24 5.85
CA GLU A 93 3.06 -7.93 7.16
C GLU A 93 3.88 -6.62 7.16
N ASN A 94 4.72 -6.42 6.14
CA ASN A 94 5.46 -5.17 5.97
C ASN A 94 4.51 -4.00 5.73
N MET A 95 3.49 -4.18 4.89
CA MET A 95 2.47 -3.15 4.66
C MET A 95 1.75 -2.75 5.94
N ALA A 96 1.35 -3.72 6.78
CA ALA A 96 0.70 -3.42 8.06
C ALA A 96 1.64 -2.75 9.07
N SER A 97 2.95 -3.00 8.96
CA SER A 97 3.96 -2.33 9.79
C SER A 97 4.20 -0.89 9.36
N ASP A 98 4.15 -0.62 8.06
CA ASP A 98 4.43 0.71 7.47
C ASP A 98 3.18 1.61 7.36
N ASN A 99 1.98 1.02 7.44
CA ASN A 99 0.72 1.72 7.22
C ASN A 99 -0.31 1.40 8.31
N SER A 100 -0.59 2.38 9.17
CA SER A 100 -1.58 2.26 10.26
C SER A 100 -3.01 1.98 9.79
N ASN A 101 -3.34 2.29 8.53
CA ASN A 101 -4.64 1.99 7.95
C ASN A 101 -4.77 0.52 7.52
N VAL A 102 -3.68 -0.23 7.49
CA VAL A 102 -3.68 -1.66 7.17
C VAL A 102 -3.40 -2.44 8.46
N THR A 103 -4.30 -3.32 8.85
CA THR A 103 -4.05 -4.26 9.95
C THR A 103 -3.95 -5.66 9.39
N PHE A 104 -2.85 -6.32 9.69
CA PHE A 104 -2.65 -7.74 9.43
C PHE A 104 -2.28 -8.37 10.78
N PRO A 105 -3.04 -9.35 11.28
CA PRO A 105 -2.68 -10.10 12.47
C PRO A 105 -1.46 -10.96 12.11
N GLY A 106 -0.28 -10.36 12.20
CA GLY A 106 0.99 -11.06 12.08
C GLY A 106 1.07 -12.17 13.11
N GLY A 107 1.47 -13.36 12.67
CA GLY A 107 1.67 -14.54 13.51
C GLY A 107 0.40 -15.11 14.15
N GLY A 108 -0.20 -16.12 13.52
CA GLY A 108 -1.12 -17.03 14.22
C GLY A 108 -2.35 -17.49 13.44
N ALA A 109 -2.16 -18.10 12.27
CA ALA A 109 -3.12 -19.11 11.81
C ALA A 109 -2.37 -20.44 11.69
N SER A 110 -2.17 -21.08 12.85
CA SER A 110 -2.04 -22.53 12.80
C SER A 110 -3.46 -23.06 12.58
N THR A 111 -3.81 -23.65 11.43
CA THR A 111 -4.70 -24.85 11.39
C THR A 111 -4.74 -25.59 10.04
N GLY A 112 -3.59 -26.12 9.58
CA GLY A 112 -3.53 -27.14 8.53
C GLY A 112 -4.06 -26.67 7.16
N TYR A 113 -4.06 -27.57 6.18
CA TYR A 113 -4.49 -27.23 4.81
C TYR A 113 -5.99 -26.98 4.66
N ASP A 114 -6.78 -27.27 5.69
CA ASP A 114 -8.23 -27.34 5.64
C ASP A 114 -8.93 -26.34 6.59
N ASP A 115 -8.18 -25.63 7.45
CA ASP A 115 -8.73 -24.63 8.38
C ASP A 115 -7.76 -23.45 8.55
N TYR A 116 -7.47 -22.73 7.47
CA TYR A 116 -6.72 -21.48 7.55
C TYR A 116 -7.69 -20.29 7.47
N GLY A 117 -7.62 -19.39 8.46
CA GLY A 117 -8.34 -18.13 8.49
C GLY A 117 -7.33 -16.98 8.50
N ILE A 118 -7.09 -16.36 7.35
CA ILE A 118 -6.21 -15.18 7.24
C ILE A 118 -7.09 -13.96 7.01
N THR A 119 -6.96 -12.96 7.86
CA THR A 119 -7.74 -11.73 7.76
C THR A 119 -6.82 -10.52 7.63
N ALA A 120 -7.02 -9.70 6.61
CA ALA A 120 -6.40 -8.37 6.49
C ALA A 120 -7.51 -7.32 6.53
N THR A 121 -7.26 -6.20 7.19
CA THR A 121 -8.22 -5.09 7.30
C THR A 121 -7.59 -3.83 6.73
N VAL A 122 -8.36 -3.08 5.95
CA VAL A 122 -8.02 -1.72 5.51
C VAL A 122 -9.06 -0.75 6.02
N THR A 123 -8.64 0.32 6.69
CA THR A 123 -9.48 1.43 7.11
C THR A 123 -9.30 2.60 6.15
N ASP A 124 -10.39 3.03 5.51
CA ASP A 124 -10.40 4.19 4.61
C ASP A 124 -10.41 5.51 5.41
N ASP A 125 -10.31 6.65 4.73
CA ASP A 125 -10.29 7.97 5.40
C ASP A 125 -11.60 8.31 6.11
N ASP A 126 -12.70 7.68 5.70
CA ASP A 126 -14.03 7.80 6.33
C ASP A 126 -14.21 6.81 7.51
N ASP A 127 -13.13 6.25 8.04
CA ASP A 127 -13.11 5.20 9.09
C ASP A 127 -13.84 3.89 8.71
N ILE A 128 -14.21 3.72 7.43
CA ILE A 128 -14.85 2.51 6.92
C ILE A 128 -13.83 1.38 6.89
N LYS A 129 -14.20 0.24 7.50
CA LYS A 129 -13.35 -0.96 7.55
C LYS A 129 -13.71 -1.94 6.45
N TYR A 130 -12.71 -2.30 5.65
CA TYR A 130 -12.77 -3.35 4.64
C TYR A 130 -11.99 -4.55 5.14
N THR A 131 -12.68 -5.66 5.34
CA THR A 131 -12.09 -6.89 5.88
C THR A 131 -12.01 -7.93 4.77
N TYR A 132 -10.79 -8.36 4.48
CA TYR A 132 -10.46 -9.41 3.53
C TYR A 132 -10.17 -10.67 4.31
N THR A 133 -10.95 -11.73 4.10
CA THR A 133 -10.76 -12.99 4.80
C THR A 133 -10.56 -14.10 3.79
N ILE A 134 -9.46 -14.83 3.90
CA ILE A 134 -9.27 -16.09 3.20
C ILE A 134 -9.65 -17.21 4.16
N SER A 135 -10.61 -18.02 3.77
CA SER A 135 -11.03 -19.22 4.50
C SER A 135 -11.51 -20.29 3.52
N ASN A 136 -11.16 -21.55 3.76
CA ASN A 136 -11.62 -22.68 2.95
C ASN A 136 -11.37 -22.54 1.44
N GLY A 137 -10.25 -21.94 1.01
CA GLY A 137 -9.96 -21.73 -0.42
C GLY A 137 -10.67 -20.53 -1.05
N GLN A 138 -11.35 -19.70 -0.26
CA GLN A 138 -12.11 -18.56 -0.78
C GLN A 138 -11.68 -17.27 -0.13
N LEU A 139 -11.49 -16.24 -0.96
CA LEU A 139 -11.36 -14.86 -0.53
C LEU A 139 -12.74 -14.22 -0.45
N THR A 140 -13.15 -13.86 0.77
CA THR A 140 -14.37 -13.09 1.06
C THR A 140 -13.99 -11.66 1.44
N ILE A 141 -14.83 -10.70 1.04
CA ILE A 141 -14.67 -9.29 1.38
C ILE A 141 -15.94 -8.86 2.12
N SER A 142 -15.78 -8.30 3.31
CA SER A 142 -16.87 -7.68 4.06
C SER A 142 -16.55 -6.22 4.36
N THR A 143 -17.61 -5.44 4.58
CA THR A 143 -17.51 -4.04 4.99
C THR A 143 -18.15 -3.89 6.35
N GLY A 144 -17.44 -3.23 7.27
CA GLY A 144 -17.92 -2.89 8.60
C GLY A 144 -17.90 -1.37 8.80
N SER A 145 -18.87 -0.89 9.57
CA SER A 145 -18.85 0.46 10.17
C SER A 145 -18.09 0.46 11.48
#